data_AF-A0A845HT18-F1
#
_entry.id   AF-A0A845HT18-F1
#
_cell.length_a   1.000
_cell.length_b   1.000
_cell.length_c   1.000
_cell.angle_alpha   90.00
_cell.angle_beta   90.00
_cell.angle_gamma   90.00
#
_symmetry.space_group_name_H-M   'P 1'
#
loop_
_entity.id
_entity.type
_entity.pdbx_description
1 polymer ?
#
loop_
_entity_poly.entity_id
_entity_poly.type
_entity_poly.pdbx_seq_one_letter_code
_entity_poly.pdbx_strand_id
1 'polypeptide(L)'
;MPRASSAPVPVATAEAHHLHSKEQSAAALMALPELQAWSAIIEKNSGGKSRGALIEYDPTPRKLNGKLYYQFSFVDNSSDAAQRWESFLVSSSDDEILVEDASTDEVISLARWRREKHPSKRTSIDG
;
A
#
# COMPACT_ATOMS: atom_id res chain seq x y z
N MET A 1 21.48 -38.12 15.06
CA MET A 1 20.95 -36.73 15.15
C MET A 1 22.09 -35.89 15.73
N PRO A 2 22.44 -34.73 15.14
CA PRO A 2 21.55 -33.58 15.09
C PRO A 2 21.20 -33.10 13.67
N ARG A 3 20.05 -32.45 13.60
CA ARG A 3 19.41 -31.85 12.43
C ARG A 3 20.20 -30.61 12.02
N ALA A 4 20.86 -30.66 10.87
CA ALA A 4 21.47 -29.48 10.27
C ALA A 4 20.34 -28.54 9.80
N SER A 5 20.43 -27.34 10.36
CA SER A 5 19.78 -26.07 10.09
C SER A 5 18.97 -25.94 8.80
N SER A 6 17.81 -25.32 8.98
CA SER A 6 16.91 -24.78 7.97
C SER A 6 17.61 -24.19 6.75
N ALA A 7 17.02 -24.49 5.60
CA ALA A 7 17.29 -23.85 4.34
C ALA A 7 17.42 -22.33 4.49
N PRO A 8 18.41 -21.68 3.84
CA PRO A 8 18.24 -20.29 3.51
C PRO A 8 17.08 -20.26 2.52
N VAL A 9 15.92 -19.73 2.95
CA VAL A 9 15.06 -19.09 1.97
C VAL A 9 15.94 -18.02 1.34
N PRO A 10 16.19 -18.03 0.02
CA PRO A 10 16.67 -16.82 -0.61
C PRO A 10 15.53 -15.82 -0.42
N VAL A 11 15.65 -14.99 0.61
CA VAL A 11 15.12 -13.63 0.56
C VAL A 11 15.66 -13.09 -0.75
N ALA A 12 14.80 -12.98 -1.75
CA ALA A 12 15.19 -12.42 -3.01
C ALA A 12 15.74 -11.03 -2.70
N THR A 13 17.07 -10.94 -2.73
CA THR A 13 17.81 -9.73 -3.01
C THR A 13 17.13 -9.08 -4.21
N ALA A 14 16.38 -8.02 -3.94
CA ALA A 14 16.21 -6.94 -4.87
C ALA A 14 16.92 -5.72 -4.28
N GLU A 15 18.22 -5.87 -4.00
CA GLU A 15 19.15 -4.75 -4.10
C GLU A 15 19.28 -4.40 -5.59
N ALA A 16 18.21 -3.85 -6.17
CA ALA A 16 18.19 -3.29 -7.50
C ALA A 16 18.21 -1.76 -7.33
N HIS A 17 19.41 -1.24 -7.09
CA HIS A 17 19.89 0.06 -7.52
C HIS A 17 18.81 1.14 -7.76
N HIS A 18 18.47 1.90 -6.72
CA HIS A 18 18.11 3.32 -6.74
C HIS A 18 17.26 3.85 -7.93
N LEU A 19 16.28 3.07 -8.35
CA LEU A 19 15.09 3.49 -9.07
C LEU A 19 13.97 2.70 -8.41
N HIS A 20 13.06 3.37 -7.70
CA HIS A 20 11.93 2.68 -7.09
C HIS A 20 11.10 2.03 -8.22
N SER A 21 11.34 0.76 -8.51
CA SER A 21 10.46 -0.01 -9.37
C SER A 21 9.09 -0.11 -8.71
N LYS A 22 8.05 -0.23 -9.55
CA LYS A 22 6.66 -0.34 -9.10
C LYS A 22 6.46 -1.41 -8.03
N GLU A 23 7.15 -2.54 -8.16
CA GLU A 23 7.14 -3.64 -7.19
C GLU A 23 7.75 -3.25 -5.83
N GLN A 24 8.87 -2.50 -5.80
CA GLN A 24 9.44 -2.01 -4.53
C GLN A 24 8.51 -1.01 -3.86
N SER A 25 7.91 -0.11 -4.64
CA SER A 25 6.93 0.84 -4.14
C SER A 25 5.72 0.13 -3.54
N ALA A 26 5.20 -0.90 -4.23
CA ALA A 26 4.11 -1.72 -3.73
C ALA A 26 4.51 -2.51 -2.47
N ALA A 27 5.73 -3.07 -2.42
CA ALA A 27 6.23 -3.80 -1.26
C ALA A 27 6.39 -2.89 -0.03
N ALA A 28 6.90 -1.66 -0.20
CA ALA A 28 7.03 -0.68 0.88
C ALA A 28 5.66 -0.30 1.46
N LEU A 29 4.66 -0.16 0.58
CA LEU A 29 3.28 0.06 0.99
C LEU A 29 2.70 -1.15 1.73
N MET A 30 2.90 -2.35 1.22
CA MET A 30 2.45 -3.61 1.86
C MET A 30 3.13 -3.88 3.20
N ALA A 31 4.33 -3.35 3.41
CA ALA A 31 5.04 -3.42 4.69
C ALA A 31 4.48 -2.44 5.74
N LEU A 32 3.55 -1.54 5.37
CA LEU A 32 2.93 -0.62 6.32
C LEU A 32 1.94 -1.36 7.23
N PRO A 33 2.04 -1.18 8.56
CA PRO A 33 1.09 -1.80 9.48
C PRO A 33 -0.35 -1.31 9.27
N GLU A 34 -0.56 -0.14 8.64
CA GLU A 34 -1.89 0.33 8.27
C GLU A 34 -2.55 -0.53 7.18
N LEU A 35 -1.81 -0.92 6.13
CA LEU A 35 -2.37 -1.81 5.11
C LEU A 35 -2.67 -3.19 5.68
N GLN A 36 -1.83 -3.68 6.61
CA GLN A 36 -2.12 -4.93 7.31
C GLN A 36 -3.40 -4.83 8.15
N ALA A 37 -3.59 -3.72 8.86
CA ALA A 37 -4.80 -3.49 9.65
C ALA A 37 -6.05 -3.47 8.75
N TRP A 38 -5.98 -2.79 7.60
CA TRP A 38 -7.07 -2.76 6.64
C TRP A 38 -7.35 -4.10 6.00
N SER A 39 -6.32 -4.85 5.58
CA SER A 39 -6.49 -6.21 5.08
C SER A 39 -7.18 -7.10 6.11
N ALA A 40 -6.80 -7.00 7.39
CA ALA A 40 -7.46 -7.74 8.47
C ALA A 40 -8.94 -7.32 8.66
N ILE A 41 -9.26 -6.03 8.47
CA ILE A 41 -10.65 -5.52 8.54
C ILE A 41 -11.47 -6.00 7.36
N ILE A 42 -10.91 -5.95 6.15
CA ILE A 42 -11.54 -6.41 4.91
C ILE A 42 -11.80 -7.92 4.99
N GLU A 43 -10.80 -8.71 5.40
CA GLU A 43 -10.95 -10.14 5.63
C GLU A 43 -12.00 -10.41 6.70
N LYS A 44 -12.04 -9.63 7.79
CA LYS A 44 -13.05 -9.77 8.84
C LYS A 44 -14.47 -9.42 8.36
N ASN A 45 -14.63 -8.33 7.60
CA ASN A 45 -15.93 -7.90 7.06
C ASN A 45 -16.48 -8.88 6.03
N SER A 46 -15.60 -9.38 5.16
CA SER A 46 -15.98 -10.31 4.12
C SER A 46 -16.05 -11.78 4.59
N GLY A 47 -15.65 -12.08 5.83
CA GLY A 47 -15.55 -13.46 6.32
C GLY A 47 -14.45 -14.29 5.62
N GLY A 48 -13.36 -13.63 5.20
CA GLY A 48 -12.19 -14.24 4.56
C GLY A 48 -12.28 -14.39 3.04
N LYS A 49 -13.31 -13.83 2.40
CA LYS A 49 -13.49 -13.92 0.94
C LYS A 49 -12.80 -12.79 0.19
N SER A 50 -12.67 -11.63 0.84
CA SER A 50 -12.03 -10.46 0.27
C SER A 50 -10.80 -10.09 1.06
N ARG A 51 -9.82 -9.53 0.37
CA ARG A 51 -8.53 -9.13 0.93
C ARG A 51 -8.18 -7.76 0.38
N GLY A 52 -7.54 -6.94 1.20
CA GLY A 52 -6.94 -5.71 0.74
C GLY A 52 -5.90 -6.00 -0.33
N ALA A 53 -6.04 -5.37 -1.50
CA ALA A 53 -5.11 -5.48 -2.60
C ALA A 53 -4.64 -4.08 -3.00
N LEU A 54 -3.35 -3.97 -3.26
CA LEU A 54 -2.78 -2.78 -3.85
C LEU A 54 -2.86 -2.94 -5.38
N ILE A 55 -3.62 -2.09 -6.05
CA ILE A 55 -3.68 -2.05 -7.50
C ILE A 55 -2.94 -0.83 -8.01
N GLU A 56 -2.22 -0.98 -9.11
CA GLU A 56 -1.71 0.17 -9.85
C GLU A 56 -2.90 0.90 -10.47
N TYR A 57 -3.13 2.17 -10.10
CA TYR A 57 -4.23 2.94 -10.65
C TYR A 57 -3.86 3.51 -12.01
N ASP A 58 -2.68 4.13 -12.10
CA ASP A 58 -2.17 4.67 -13.35
C ASP A 58 -0.73 4.22 -13.58
N PRO A 59 -0.42 3.65 -14.77
CA PRO A 59 0.93 3.30 -15.12
C PRO A 59 1.81 4.53 -15.37
N THR A 60 1.21 5.70 -15.58
CA THR A 60 1.88 6.98 -15.79
C THR A 60 2.25 7.59 -14.44
N PRO A 61 3.55 7.75 -14.13
CA PRO A 61 3.95 8.37 -12.89
C PRO A 61 3.47 9.83 -12.84
N ARG A 62 2.75 10.18 -11.77
CA ARG A 62 2.25 11.54 -11.53
C ARG A 62 3.43 12.44 -11.22
N LYS A 63 3.56 13.55 -11.96
CA LYS A 63 4.61 14.54 -11.70
C LYS A 63 4.13 15.54 -10.64
N LEU A 64 4.65 15.44 -9.42
CA LEU A 64 4.38 16.38 -8.31
C LEU A 64 5.71 17.04 -7.91
N ASN A 65 5.72 18.36 -7.70
CA ASN A 65 6.94 19.10 -7.35
C ASN A 65 8.17 18.83 -8.26
N GLY A 66 7.94 18.43 -9.52
CA GLY A 66 9.01 18.03 -10.44
C GLY A 66 9.54 16.60 -10.27
N LYS A 67 9.13 15.88 -9.23
CA LYS A 67 9.40 14.45 -9.01
C LYS A 67 8.29 13.58 -9.60
N LEU A 68 8.64 12.36 -10.00
CA LEU A 68 7.72 11.36 -10.52
C LEU A 68 7.25 10.47 -9.36
N TYR A 69 5.94 10.27 -9.23
CA TYR A 69 5.33 9.41 -8.21
C TYR A 69 4.49 8.33 -8.86
N TYR A 70 4.73 7.08 -8.50
CA TYR A 70 3.87 5.96 -8.88
C TYR A 70 2.64 5.94 -8.01
N GLN A 71 1.47 5.83 -8.63
CA GLN A 71 0.19 5.90 -7.94
C GLN A 71 -0.43 4.50 -7.80
N PHE A 72 -0.59 4.07 -6.57
CA PHE A 72 -1.18 2.78 -6.21
C PHE A 72 -2.44 3.01 -5.41
N SER A 73 -3.57 2.44 -5.84
CA SER A 73 -4.78 2.46 -5.03
C SER A 73 -4.85 1.21 -4.16
N PHE A 74 -5.07 1.40 -2.87
CA PHE A 74 -5.51 0.29 -2.03
C PHE A 74 -7.00 0.10 -2.24
N VAL A 75 -7.36 -1.08 -2.72
CA VAL A 75 -8.74 -1.49 -2.92
C VAL A 75 -9.02 -2.71 -2.08
N ASP A 76 -10.27 -2.86 -1.66
CA ASP A 76 -10.77 -4.16 -1.29
C ASP A 76 -10.93 -5.00 -2.56
N ASN A 77 -10.23 -6.13 -2.68
CA ASN A 77 -10.49 -7.11 -3.74
C ASN A 77 -11.66 -8.00 -3.33
N SER A 78 -12.85 -7.40 -3.21
CA SER A 78 -14.11 -8.15 -3.20
C SER A 78 -14.56 -8.39 -4.63
N SER A 79 -15.07 -9.58 -4.91
CA SER A 79 -15.66 -9.93 -6.22
C SER A 79 -16.93 -9.12 -6.56
N ASP A 80 -17.45 -8.34 -5.60
CA ASP A 80 -18.72 -7.63 -5.69
C ASP A 80 -18.54 -6.11 -5.92
N ALA A 81 -17.54 -5.48 -5.28
CA ALA A 81 -17.18 -4.09 -5.49
C ALA A 81 -15.72 -3.84 -5.07
N ALA A 82 -14.86 -3.50 -6.03
CA ALA A 82 -13.51 -3.04 -5.73
C ALA A 82 -13.56 -1.62 -5.15
N GLN A 83 -13.85 -1.51 -3.85
CA GLN A 83 -13.94 -0.20 -3.21
C GLN A 83 -12.53 0.35 -3.02
N ARG A 84 -12.24 1.50 -3.66
CA ARG A 84 -11.00 2.26 -3.46
C ARG A 84 -11.04 2.95 -2.10
N TRP A 85 -10.05 2.64 -1.26
CA TRP A 85 -9.89 3.22 0.07
C TRP A 85 -9.10 4.53 -0.01
N GLU A 86 -7.86 4.42 -0.45
CA GLU A 86 -6.92 5.54 -0.61
C GLU A 86 -5.91 5.20 -1.70
N SER A 87 -5.32 6.24 -2.26
CA SER A 87 -4.23 6.10 -3.23
C SER A 87 -2.93 6.54 -2.60
N PHE A 88 -1.86 5.79 -2.84
CA PHE A 88 -0.53 6.03 -2.35
C PHE A 88 0.35 6.41 -3.53
N LEU A 89 1.11 7.47 -3.35
CA LEU A 89 2.00 8.07 -4.32
C LEU A 89 3.42 7.87 -3.81
N VAL A 90 4.15 6.93 -4.41
CA VAL A 90 5.53 6.63 -4.02
C VAL A 90 6.47 7.27 -5.02
N SER A 91 7.43 8.06 -4.54
CA SER A 91 8.39 8.70 -5.43
C SER A 91 9.26 7.65 -6.14
N SER A 92 9.39 7.77 -7.45
CA SER A 92 10.28 6.94 -8.27
C SER A 92 11.75 7.18 -7.94
N SER A 93 12.07 8.35 -7.38
CA SER A 93 13.44 8.82 -7.11
C SER A 93 13.85 8.77 -5.64
N ASP A 94 12.89 8.66 -4.71
CA ASP A 94 13.10 8.79 -3.26
C ASP A 94 12.16 7.86 -2.49
N ASP A 95 12.43 7.59 -1.21
CA ASP A 95 11.55 6.82 -0.31
C ASP A 95 10.35 7.63 0.21
N GLU A 96 9.97 8.67 -0.52
CA GLU A 96 8.86 9.53 -0.15
C GLU A 96 7.53 8.87 -0.54
N ILE A 97 6.71 8.61 0.48
CA ILE A 97 5.35 8.10 0.33
C ILE A 97 4.36 9.21 0.68
N LEU A 98 3.61 9.62 -0.33
CA LEU A 98 2.45 10.49 -0.20
C LEU A 98 1.19 9.63 -0.30
N VAL A 99 0.10 10.14 0.23
CA VAL A 99 -1.22 9.51 0.21
C VAL A 99 -2.20 10.54 -0.31
N GLU A 100 -2.84 10.20 -1.42
CA GLU A 100 -3.99 10.89 -1.96
C GLU A 100 -5.25 10.34 -1.28
N ASP A 101 -5.91 11.23 -0.56
CA ASP A 101 -7.19 10.94 0.06
C ASP A 101 -8.27 10.69 -1.00
N ALA A 102 -8.95 9.55 -0.94
CA ALA A 102 -10.00 9.23 -1.91
C ALA A 102 -11.27 10.08 -1.75
N SER A 103 -11.47 10.77 -0.62
CA SER A 103 -12.65 11.61 -0.39
C SER A 103 -12.44 13.06 -0.82
N THR A 104 -11.23 13.60 -0.68
CA THR A 104 -10.91 15.01 -0.97
C THR A 104 -9.94 15.20 -2.13
N ASP A 105 -9.41 14.11 -2.71
CA ASP A 105 -8.33 14.13 -3.71
C ASP A 105 -7.06 14.86 -3.22
N GLU A 106 -6.91 15.01 -1.90
CA GLU A 106 -5.80 15.76 -1.33
C GLU A 106 -4.58 14.86 -1.15
N VAL A 107 -3.44 15.29 -1.72
CA VAL A 107 -2.17 14.59 -1.56
C VAL A 107 -1.45 15.10 -0.32
N ILE A 108 -1.32 14.23 0.68
CA ILE A 108 -0.68 14.50 1.97
C ILE A 108 0.39 13.44 2.28
N SER A 109 1.40 13.76 3.08
CA SER A 109 2.42 12.77 3.45
C SER A 109 1.84 11.62 4.27
N LEU A 110 2.40 10.40 4.18
CA LEU A 110 1.95 9.23 4.95
C LEU A 110 1.79 9.53 6.45
N ALA A 111 2.75 10.24 7.05
CA ALA A 111 2.69 10.62 8.47
C ALA A 111 1.53 11.58 8.79
N ARG A 112 1.20 12.50 7.88
CA ARG A 112 0.08 13.44 8.00
C ARG A 112 -1.23 12.71 7.82
N TRP A 113 -1.33 11.88 6.79
CA TRP A 113 -2.48 11.02 6.53
C TRP A 113 -2.82 10.12 7.73
N ARG A 114 -1.82 9.48 8.36
CA ARG A 114 -2.00 8.71 9.60
C ARG A 114 -2.64 9.52 10.73
N ARG A 115 -2.32 10.81 10.82
CA ARG A 115 -2.82 11.72 11.85
C ARG A 115 -4.19 12.30 11.53
N GLU A 116 -4.49 12.56 10.26
CA GLU A 116 -5.75 13.20 9.85
C GLU A 116 -6.85 12.20 9.55
N LYS A 117 -6.55 11.17 8.75
CA LYS A 117 -7.54 10.16 8.35
C LYS A 117 -7.67 9.05 9.38
N HIS A 118 -6.70 8.94 10.29
CA HIS A 118 -6.63 7.88 11.29
C HIS A 118 -6.95 6.52 10.67
N PRO A 119 -6.11 6.00 9.74
CA PRO A 119 -6.37 4.74 9.05
C PRO A 119 -6.56 3.56 10.01
N SER A 120 -5.91 3.61 11.18
CA SER A 120 -6.08 2.67 12.29
C SER A 120 -7.40 2.81 13.04
N LYS A 121 -8.11 3.95 12.92
CA LYS A 121 -9.49 4.16 13.40
C LYS A 121 -10.53 4.06 12.30
N ARG A 122 -10.15 4.17 11.02
CA ARG A 122 -10.96 3.83 9.84
C ARG A 122 -11.13 2.30 9.77
N THR A 123 -11.62 1.74 10.87
CA THR A 123 -12.06 0.35 11.04
C THR A 123 -13.57 0.26 11.08
N SER A 124 -14.23 1.38 11.31
CA SER A 124 -15.62 1.60 10.92
C SER A 124 -15.60 2.10 9.48
N ILE A 125 -15.80 1.18 8.55
CA ILE A 125 -16.72 1.47 7.45
C ILE A 125 -18.00 2.01 8.11
N ASP A 126 -18.21 3.33 8.02
CA ASP A 126 -19.49 3.93 8.33
C ASP A 126 -20.52 3.23 7.43
N GLY A 127 -21.50 2.58 8.06
CA GLY A 127 -22.54 1.81 7.41
C GLY A 127 -23.68 2.68 6.89
#